data_AF-A0A9W9LBM2-F1
#
_entry.id   AF-A0A9W9LBM2-F1
#
_cell.length_a   1.000
_cell.length_b   1.000
_cell.length_c   1.000
_cell.angle_alpha   90.00
_cell.angle_beta   90.00
_cell.angle_gamma   90.00
#
_symmetry.space_group_name_H-M   'P 1'
#
loop_
_entity.id
_entity.type
_entity.pdbx_description
1 polymer ?
#
loop_
_entity_poly.entity_id
_entity_poly.type
_entity_poly.pdbx_seq_one_letter_code
_entity_poly.pdbx_strand_id
1 'polypeptide(L)'
;MPKPLWKWRYEQKEEFLHAMYQGLSHLGPRYITNELEEFDLHPMDFWTGDTDPSFIPYFFPDTETTSKIANTNINPEDRLDDPFTWAREMKSHEGLDSHKLHHALYAAFSKYLRKSPGGKHQSAWWDAVSMKEGKSLFNSNDRHGFTIQSGARCVDAKSSHQLVVMKSNQLCHETLPSTGEVVVLLRWMLDATKKHKRLMGRHHRQEQKQYDFPTMVISFLPDARVRILHGYLDNDCRLQLAYTQALNFDTEDYAEKMDILLQWAWPEVEGDTTKPIPLPLIDEEEEDEWIKSGKTELPCAEYSDEESDSDLRSDLDDIWTSSEDEDSSSDWESVADADEGVTCDQVPIGGCGRRGGK
;
A
#
# COMPACT_ATOMS: atom_id res chain seq x y z
N MET A 1 3.53 -35.74 3.75
CA MET A 1 2.50 -35.21 4.67
C MET A 1 1.79 -34.06 3.97
N PRO A 2 0.47 -33.92 4.10
CA PRO A 2 -0.25 -32.80 3.51
C PRO A 2 0.26 -31.48 4.10
N LYS A 3 0.37 -30.46 3.24
CA LYS A 3 0.82 -29.13 3.62
C LYS A 3 -0.21 -28.47 4.55
N PRO A 4 0.20 -27.79 5.63
CA PRO A 4 -0.74 -27.06 6.49
C PRO A 4 -1.54 -26.03 5.68
N LEU A 5 -2.85 -25.94 5.93
CA LEU A 5 -3.77 -25.05 5.21
C LEU A 5 -3.29 -23.58 5.20
N TRP A 6 -2.75 -23.10 6.33
CA TRP A 6 -2.25 -21.74 6.45
C TRP A 6 -1.07 -21.48 5.51
N LYS A 7 -0.18 -22.46 5.32
CA LYS A 7 0.98 -22.34 4.43
C LYS A 7 0.54 -22.37 2.97
N TRP A 8 -0.49 -23.16 2.66
CA TRP A 8 -1.09 -23.16 1.32
C TRP A 8 -1.73 -21.79 1.01
N ARG A 9 -2.57 -21.25 1.90
CA ARG A 9 -3.18 -19.92 1.73
C ARG A 9 -2.14 -18.81 1.58
N TYR A 10 -1.09 -18.87 2.40
CA TYR A 10 -0.01 -17.91 2.34
C TYR A 10 0.69 -17.90 0.98
N GLU A 11 1.05 -19.07 0.45
CA GLU A 11 1.70 -19.17 -0.86
C GLU A 11 0.76 -18.75 -1.99
N GLN A 12 -0.53 -19.05 -1.90
CA GLN A 12 -1.55 -18.58 -2.84
C GLN A 12 -1.64 -17.04 -2.87
N LYS A 13 -1.68 -16.38 -1.70
CA LYS A 13 -1.66 -14.91 -1.61
C LYS A 13 -0.36 -14.33 -2.18
N GLU A 14 0.79 -14.95 -1.89
CA GLU A 14 2.10 -14.53 -2.44
C GLU A 14 2.11 -14.60 -3.97
N GLU A 15 1.67 -15.72 -4.55
CA GLU A 15 1.56 -15.92 -5.99
C GLU A 15 0.61 -14.92 -6.64
N PHE A 16 -0.55 -14.69 -6.02
CA PHE A 16 -1.55 -13.75 -6.52
C PHE A 16 -1.03 -12.30 -6.51
N LEU A 17 -0.42 -11.86 -5.40
CA LEU A 17 0.24 -10.54 -5.34
C LEU A 17 1.30 -10.40 -6.42
N HIS A 18 2.08 -11.46 -6.68
CA HIS A 18 3.10 -11.47 -7.71
C HIS A 18 2.50 -11.34 -9.11
N ALA A 19 1.45 -12.10 -9.43
CA ALA A 19 0.75 -12.03 -10.71
C ALA A 19 0.13 -10.64 -10.94
N MET A 20 -0.57 -10.11 -9.94
CA MET A 20 -1.18 -8.79 -9.99
C MET A 20 -0.13 -7.68 -10.15
N TYR A 21 0.95 -7.74 -9.37
CA TYR A 21 2.06 -6.80 -9.48
C TYR A 21 2.68 -6.84 -10.88
N GLN A 22 2.91 -8.03 -11.45
CA GLN A 22 3.43 -8.17 -12.80
C GLN A 22 2.44 -7.59 -13.83
N GLY A 23 1.16 -7.94 -13.75
CA GLY A 23 0.12 -7.41 -14.64
C GLY A 23 0.08 -5.88 -14.64
N LEU A 24 -0.07 -5.28 -13.46
CA LEU A 24 -0.09 -3.82 -13.29
C LEU A 24 1.23 -3.14 -13.65
N SER A 25 2.35 -3.79 -13.36
CA SER A 25 3.65 -3.27 -13.75
C SER A 25 3.71 -3.11 -15.25
N HIS A 26 3.25 -4.08 -16.05
CA HIS A 26 3.31 -4.05 -17.51
C HIS A 26 2.36 -3.04 -18.15
N LEU A 27 1.29 -2.68 -17.46
CA LEU A 27 0.35 -1.68 -17.92
C LEU A 27 1.01 -0.29 -17.93
N GLY A 28 0.55 0.55 -18.86
CA GLY A 28 0.95 1.96 -18.86
C GLY A 28 0.29 2.73 -17.70
N PRO A 29 0.70 3.98 -17.49
CA PRO A 29 0.03 4.89 -16.54
C PRO A 29 -1.47 5.00 -16.87
N ARG A 30 -2.32 4.48 -15.98
CA ARG A 30 -3.78 4.56 -16.10
C ARG A 30 -4.44 4.57 -14.73
N TYR A 31 -5.74 4.78 -14.71
CA TYR A 31 -6.56 4.74 -13.49
C TYR A 31 -7.17 3.35 -13.32
N ILE A 32 -7.27 2.89 -12.07
CA ILE A 32 -7.85 1.61 -11.71
C ILE A 32 -9.35 1.79 -11.52
N THR A 33 -10.13 0.94 -12.15
CA THR A 33 -11.60 0.88 -12.10
C THR A 33 -12.03 -0.49 -11.59
N ASN A 34 -13.30 -0.65 -11.22
CA ASN A 34 -13.91 -1.94 -10.86
C ASN A 34 -14.07 -2.89 -12.05
N GLU A 35 -13.54 -2.56 -13.23
CA GLU A 35 -13.57 -3.46 -14.41
C GLU A 35 -12.54 -4.59 -14.28
N LEU A 36 -11.58 -4.47 -13.36
CA LEU A 36 -10.62 -5.52 -13.04
C LEU A 36 -11.21 -6.38 -11.92
N GLU A 37 -11.57 -7.62 -12.23
CA GLU A 37 -12.20 -8.58 -11.30
C GLU A 37 -11.36 -8.83 -10.05
N GLU A 38 -10.05 -8.60 -10.14
CA GLU A 38 -9.09 -8.78 -9.07
C GLU A 38 -9.14 -7.67 -7.99
N PHE A 39 -9.87 -6.58 -8.24
CA PHE A 39 -9.96 -5.42 -7.35
C PHE A 39 -11.38 -5.23 -6.82
N ASP A 40 -11.46 -4.80 -5.58
CA ASP A 40 -12.68 -4.27 -4.99
C ASP A 40 -12.39 -2.87 -4.46
N LEU A 41 -12.93 -1.85 -5.13
CA LEU A 41 -12.62 -0.45 -4.82
C LEU A 41 -13.68 0.15 -3.91
N HIS A 42 -13.26 0.62 -2.75
CA HIS A 42 -14.11 1.21 -1.73
C HIS A 42 -13.79 2.71 -1.54
N PRO A 43 -14.73 3.63 -1.80
CA PRO A 43 -14.53 5.04 -1.45
C PRO A 43 -14.37 5.20 0.06
N MET A 44 -13.39 6.01 0.47
CA MET A 44 -13.07 6.31 1.87
C MET A 44 -13.12 7.81 2.11
N ASP A 45 -13.69 8.21 3.24
CA ASP A 45 -13.70 9.60 3.67
C ASP A 45 -12.33 10.01 4.25
N PHE A 46 -11.80 11.15 3.79
CA PHE A 46 -10.48 11.61 4.21
C PHE A 46 -10.44 12.10 5.66
N TRP A 47 -11.56 12.60 6.18
CA TRP A 47 -11.62 13.24 7.50
C TRP A 47 -11.72 12.20 8.61
N THR A 48 -12.47 11.14 8.35
CA THR A 48 -12.85 10.12 9.35
C THR A 48 -12.16 8.77 9.11
N GLY A 49 -11.79 8.46 7.86
CA GLY A 49 -11.39 7.11 7.46
C GLY A 49 -12.58 6.17 7.24
N ASP A 50 -13.82 6.65 7.35
CA ASP A 50 -15.01 5.84 7.14
C ASP A 50 -15.09 5.35 5.68
N THR A 51 -15.53 4.10 5.52
CA THR A 51 -15.59 3.39 4.24
C THR A 51 -16.83 2.49 4.23
N ASP A 52 -17.08 1.80 3.12
CA ASP A 52 -18.16 0.82 3.01
C ASP A 52 -18.10 -0.24 4.14
N PRO A 53 -19.22 -0.63 4.77
CA PRO A 53 -19.25 -1.63 5.85
C PRO A 53 -18.69 -3.00 5.47
N SER A 54 -18.65 -3.34 4.18
CA SER A 54 -18.06 -4.60 3.69
C SER A 54 -16.54 -4.61 3.72
N PHE A 55 -15.91 -3.44 3.83
CA PHE A 55 -14.47 -3.29 3.90
C PHE A 55 -13.99 -3.29 5.35
N ILE A 56 -12.87 -3.96 5.64
CA ILE A 56 -12.29 -4.03 6.99
C ILE A 56 -11.37 -2.82 7.20
N PRO A 57 -11.71 -1.87 8.08
CA PRO A 57 -10.95 -0.65 8.25
C PRO A 57 -9.74 -0.89 9.18
N TYR A 58 -8.63 -1.38 8.63
CA TYR A 58 -7.38 -1.59 9.39
C TYR A 58 -6.69 -0.28 9.85
N PHE A 59 -7.08 0.88 9.30
CA PHE A 59 -6.41 2.16 9.54
C PHE A 59 -7.41 3.30 9.76
N PHE A 60 -7.14 4.14 10.75
CA PHE A 60 -7.92 5.33 11.07
C PHE A 60 -7.00 6.53 11.33
N PRO A 61 -7.44 7.78 11.09
CA PRO A 61 -6.66 8.95 11.47
C PRO A 61 -6.52 8.99 13.01
N ASP A 62 -5.29 9.18 13.50
CA ASP A 62 -5.01 9.35 14.94
C ASP A 62 -5.51 10.72 15.41
N THR A 63 -6.77 10.79 15.84
CA THR A 63 -7.41 12.04 16.27
C THR A 63 -6.82 12.61 17.57
N GLU A 64 -6.21 11.74 18.38
CA GLU A 64 -5.55 12.06 19.64
C GLU A 64 -4.11 12.57 19.44
N THR A 65 -3.60 12.51 18.21
CA THR A 65 -2.23 12.91 17.91
C THR A 65 -1.94 14.36 18.33
N THR A 66 -0.72 14.56 18.80
CA THR A 66 -0.17 15.91 19.02
C THR A 66 0.43 16.50 17.74
N SER A 67 0.47 15.74 16.64
CA SER A 67 0.92 16.20 15.33
C SER A 67 -0.13 17.11 14.68
N LYS A 68 -0.16 18.37 15.09
CA LYS A 68 -1.05 19.42 14.56
C LYS A 68 -0.24 20.69 14.34
N ILE A 69 -0.59 21.50 13.35
CA ILE A 69 0.03 22.80 13.05
C ILE A 69 0.08 23.67 14.31
N ALA A 70 -1.04 23.73 15.06
CA ALA A 70 -1.16 24.50 16.29
C ALA A 70 -0.15 24.10 17.38
N ASN A 71 0.39 22.88 17.32
CA ASN A 71 1.41 22.38 18.25
C ASN A 71 2.84 22.60 17.73
N THR A 72 2.99 23.27 16.58
CA THR A 72 4.28 23.69 16.03
C THR A 72 4.47 25.20 16.18
N ASN A 73 5.71 25.66 16.00
CA ASN A 73 6.03 27.08 15.93
C ASN A 73 6.02 27.62 14.49
N ILE A 74 5.42 26.89 13.55
CA ILE A 74 5.39 27.24 12.12
C ILE A 74 4.06 27.94 11.85
N ASN A 75 4.12 29.13 11.25
CA ASN A 75 2.91 29.81 10.77
C ASN A 75 2.58 29.33 9.33
N PRO A 76 1.43 28.66 9.08
CA PRO A 76 1.04 28.22 7.74
C PRO A 76 0.83 29.37 6.74
N GLU A 77 0.58 30.60 7.23
CA GLU A 77 0.39 31.78 6.37
C GLU A 77 1.69 32.54 6.07
N ASP A 78 2.81 32.19 6.72
CA ASP A 78 4.11 32.84 6.48
C ASP A 78 4.94 32.06 5.47
N ARG A 79 5.26 32.70 4.34
CA ARG A 79 6.06 32.17 3.22
C ARG A 79 7.46 31.70 3.65
N LEU A 80 8.03 32.30 4.69
CA LEU A 80 9.36 31.92 5.19
C LEU A 80 9.31 30.65 6.04
N ASP A 81 8.15 30.41 6.65
CA ASP A 81 7.91 29.29 7.56
C ASP A 81 7.26 28.10 6.87
N ASP A 82 6.41 28.28 5.88
CA ASP A 82 5.78 27.19 5.14
C ASP A 82 6.24 27.14 3.67
N PRO A 83 7.03 26.11 3.26
CA PRO A 83 7.49 25.99 1.88
C PRO A 83 6.33 25.82 0.88
N PHE A 84 5.18 25.29 1.31
CA PHE A 84 4.03 25.14 0.43
C PHE A 84 3.34 26.48 0.16
N THR A 85 3.07 27.28 1.20
CA THR A 85 2.52 28.63 1.04
C THR A 85 3.36 29.50 0.10
N TRP A 86 4.69 29.48 0.25
CA TRP A 86 5.58 30.17 -0.68
C TRP A 86 5.40 29.69 -2.14
N ALA A 87 5.39 28.37 -2.35
CA ALA A 87 5.27 27.80 -3.70
C ALA A 87 3.90 28.10 -4.34
N ARG A 88 2.83 28.07 -3.54
CA ARG A 88 1.46 28.38 -3.96
C ARG A 88 1.34 29.79 -4.53
N GLU A 89 1.96 30.77 -3.88
CA GLU A 89 1.88 32.16 -4.36
C GLU A 89 2.77 32.40 -5.59
N MET A 90 3.95 31.77 -5.62
CA MET A 90 4.86 31.87 -6.77
C MET A 90 4.30 31.21 -8.04
N LYS A 91 3.39 30.23 -7.90
CA LYS A 91 2.64 29.63 -9.01
C LYS A 91 2.01 30.69 -9.92
N SER A 92 1.47 31.76 -9.34
CA SER A 92 0.79 32.83 -10.08
C SER A 92 1.74 33.82 -10.78
N HIS A 93 3.00 33.91 -10.31
CA HIS A 93 3.94 34.96 -10.71
C HIS A 93 5.08 34.47 -11.61
N GLU A 94 5.60 33.26 -11.38
CA GLU A 94 6.86 32.81 -11.98
C GLU A 94 6.69 31.62 -12.95
N GLY A 95 5.45 31.27 -13.29
CA GLY A 95 5.18 30.09 -14.12
C GLY A 95 5.68 28.81 -13.47
N LEU A 96 5.68 28.77 -12.13
CA LEU A 96 6.05 27.58 -11.39
C LEU A 96 5.16 26.43 -11.87
N ASP A 97 5.80 25.36 -12.32
CA ASP A 97 5.09 24.19 -12.84
C ASP A 97 4.18 23.64 -11.74
N SER A 98 2.87 23.70 -11.95
CA SER A 98 1.86 23.20 -11.01
C SER A 98 2.11 21.72 -10.68
N HIS A 99 2.75 20.99 -11.61
CA HIS A 99 3.20 19.62 -11.41
C HIS A 99 4.33 19.45 -10.39
N LYS A 100 4.86 20.53 -9.79
CA LYS A 100 5.88 20.47 -8.73
C LYS A 100 5.37 20.90 -7.35
N LEU A 101 4.12 21.38 -7.25
CA LEU A 101 3.55 21.84 -5.97
C LEU A 101 3.48 20.73 -4.92
N HIS A 102 3.31 19.49 -5.34
CA HIS A 102 3.30 18.31 -4.47
C HIS A 102 4.64 18.08 -3.76
N HIS A 103 5.75 18.50 -4.37
CA HIS A 103 7.05 18.47 -3.69
C HIS A 103 7.11 19.48 -2.54
N ALA A 104 6.58 20.69 -2.75
CA ALA A 104 6.51 21.71 -1.71
C ALA A 104 5.53 21.30 -0.60
N LEU A 105 4.39 20.71 -0.96
CA LEU A 105 3.41 20.17 -0.02
C LEU A 105 3.99 19.05 0.84
N TYR A 106 4.72 18.10 0.23
CA TYR A 106 5.42 17.06 0.98
C TYR A 106 6.50 17.65 1.90
N ALA A 107 7.22 18.68 1.45
CA ALA A 107 8.21 19.37 2.28
C ALA A 107 7.57 20.06 3.50
N ALA A 108 6.41 20.69 3.31
CA ALA A 108 5.61 21.28 4.38
C ALA A 108 5.16 20.21 5.38
N PHE A 109 4.48 19.16 4.91
CA PHE A 109 4.06 18.00 5.70
C PHE A 109 5.22 17.43 6.53
N SER A 110 6.36 17.17 5.89
CA SER A 110 7.57 16.67 6.56
C SER A 110 8.13 17.64 7.60
N LYS A 111 8.00 18.95 7.36
CA LYS A 111 8.45 20.00 8.28
C LYS A 111 7.55 20.05 9.51
N TYR A 112 6.23 20.03 9.32
CA TYR A 112 5.26 19.96 10.41
C TYR A 112 5.48 18.72 11.26
N LEU A 113 5.52 17.52 10.64
CA LEU A 113 5.76 16.28 11.37
C LEU A 113 7.02 16.32 12.25
N ARG A 114 8.14 16.86 11.72
CA ARG A 114 9.40 16.93 12.47
C ARG A 114 9.35 17.95 13.63
N LYS A 115 8.52 18.97 13.50
CA LYS A 115 8.42 20.10 14.43
C LYS A 115 7.33 19.90 15.48
N SER A 116 6.39 19.00 15.24
CA SER A 116 5.39 18.56 16.20
C SER A 116 6.04 17.95 17.45
N PRO A 117 5.37 18.02 18.62
CA PRO A 117 5.79 17.30 19.81
C PRO A 117 5.95 15.82 19.51
N GLY A 118 7.07 15.23 19.94
CA GLY A 118 7.37 13.84 19.59
C GLY A 118 7.81 13.61 18.14
N GLY A 119 7.70 14.58 17.23
CA GLY A 119 8.02 14.45 15.80
C GLY A 119 9.45 14.05 15.43
N LYS A 120 10.40 14.20 16.35
CA LYS A 120 11.79 13.70 16.22
C LYS A 120 11.93 12.25 16.63
N HIS A 121 11.00 11.76 17.43
CA HIS A 121 10.94 10.40 17.92
C HIS A 121 9.90 9.66 17.10
N GLN A 122 10.31 8.53 16.54
CA GLN A 122 9.34 7.71 15.86
C GLN A 122 8.24 7.28 16.84
N SER A 123 6.98 7.24 16.40
CA SER A 123 5.89 6.68 17.23
C SER A 123 6.34 5.33 17.75
N ALA A 124 6.11 5.03 19.04
CA ALA A 124 6.57 3.79 19.66
C ALA A 124 5.97 2.52 19.02
N TRP A 125 4.99 2.71 18.15
CA TRP A 125 4.18 1.67 17.52
C TRP A 125 4.60 1.43 16.07
N TRP A 126 5.47 2.28 15.52
CA TRP A 126 5.91 2.24 14.13
C TRP A 126 7.43 2.20 14.06
N ASP A 127 7.99 1.30 13.24
CA ASP A 127 9.42 1.20 12.97
C ASP A 127 9.72 1.61 11.53
N ALA A 128 10.69 2.52 11.34
CA ALA A 128 10.96 3.11 10.05
C ALA A 128 11.73 2.12 9.20
N VAL A 129 11.28 1.91 7.96
CA VAL A 129 12.00 1.04 7.04
C VAL A 129 13.21 1.80 6.52
N SER A 130 14.40 1.32 6.87
CA SER A 130 15.63 1.96 6.40
C SER A 130 15.76 1.81 4.87
N MET A 131 16.20 2.88 4.20
CA MET A 131 16.43 2.85 2.75
C MET A 131 17.47 1.79 2.33
N LYS A 132 18.38 1.42 3.24
CA LYS A 132 19.39 0.37 3.02
C LYS A 132 18.73 -1.01 2.99
N GLU A 133 17.85 -1.31 3.95
CA GLU A 133 17.12 -2.58 4.01
C GLU A 133 16.07 -2.70 2.91
N GLY A 134 15.44 -1.57 2.55
CA GLY A 134 14.41 -1.49 1.52
C GLY A 134 14.93 -1.06 0.15
N LYS A 135 16.20 -1.29 -0.20
CA LYS A 135 16.79 -0.75 -1.44
C LYS A 135 15.94 -1.03 -2.69
N SER A 136 15.31 -2.22 -2.75
CA SER A 136 14.39 -2.62 -3.82
C SER A 136 13.03 -1.93 -3.79
N LEU A 137 12.59 -1.40 -2.64
CA LEU A 137 11.37 -0.60 -2.50
C LEU A 137 11.64 0.85 -2.91
N PHE A 138 12.69 1.48 -2.39
CA PHE A 138 12.94 2.91 -2.57
C PHE A 138 13.57 3.27 -3.93
N ASN A 139 14.34 2.38 -4.55
CA ASN A 139 15.03 2.63 -5.82
C ASN A 139 14.32 1.99 -7.01
N SER A 140 13.08 2.38 -7.30
CA SER A 140 12.52 2.06 -8.61
C SER A 140 12.54 3.26 -9.52
N ASN A 141 13.29 3.10 -10.61
CA ASN A 141 13.07 3.83 -11.85
C ASN A 141 11.79 3.29 -12.51
N ASP A 142 10.67 3.42 -11.81
CA ASP A 142 9.40 2.82 -12.23
C ASP A 142 8.81 3.63 -13.38
N ARG A 143 8.35 2.94 -14.42
CA ARG A 143 7.66 3.55 -15.57
C ARG A 143 6.39 4.31 -15.13
N HIS A 144 5.89 4.00 -13.94
CA HIS A 144 4.76 4.64 -13.29
C HIS A 144 5.09 5.97 -12.59
N GLY A 145 6.30 6.51 -12.74
CA GLY A 145 6.59 7.92 -12.44
C GLY A 145 6.44 8.33 -10.97
N PHE A 146 6.63 7.39 -10.04
CA PHE A 146 6.56 7.65 -8.60
C PHE A 146 7.93 7.52 -7.91
N THR A 147 8.04 8.12 -6.73
CA THR A 147 9.19 7.99 -5.84
C THR A 147 8.73 7.78 -4.40
N ILE A 148 9.18 6.70 -3.76
CA ILE A 148 8.88 6.44 -2.35
C ILE A 148 9.78 7.32 -1.49
N GLN A 149 9.17 8.06 -0.56
CA GLN A 149 9.86 9.01 0.30
C GLN A 149 10.21 8.40 1.66
N SER A 150 9.28 7.66 2.22
CA SER A 150 9.42 7.01 3.51
C SER A 150 8.48 5.81 3.59
N GLY A 151 8.71 4.97 4.59
CA GLY A 151 7.67 4.07 5.05
C GLY A 151 8.06 3.41 6.37
N ALA A 152 7.08 2.78 6.99
CA ALA A 152 7.14 2.25 8.32
C ALA A 152 6.36 0.93 8.41
N ARG A 153 6.62 0.16 9.46
CA ARG A 153 5.86 -1.04 9.82
C ARG A 153 5.41 -0.95 11.26
N CYS A 154 4.26 -1.52 11.58
CA CYS A 154 3.88 -1.62 12.97
C CYS A 154 4.84 -2.55 13.73
N VAL A 155 5.13 -2.20 14.99
CA VAL A 155 6.02 -2.95 15.89
C VAL A 155 5.28 -4.07 16.61
N ASP A 156 3.94 -3.99 16.69
CA ASP A 156 3.14 -4.99 17.39
C ASP A 156 3.25 -6.37 16.71
N ALA A 157 3.53 -7.39 17.52
CA ALA A 157 3.65 -8.77 17.07
C ALA A 157 2.35 -9.33 16.47
N LYS A 158 1.19 -8.74 16.80
CA LYS A 158 -0.12 -9.16 16.29
C LYS A 158 -0.55 -8.44 15.01
N SER A 159 0.21 -7.45 14.58
CA SER A 159 -0.16 -6.58 13.48
C SER A 159 1.00 -6.53 12.48
N SER A 160 0.67 -6.66 11.21
CA SER A 160 1.64 -6.64 10.10
C SER A 160 1.43 -5.42 9.22
N HIS A 161 0.79 -4.39 9.78
CA HIS A 161 0.41 -3.17 9.10
C HIS A 161 1.64 -2.42 8.59
N GLN A 162 1.50 -1.87 7.40
CA GLN A 162 2.53 -1.09 6.74
C GLN A 162 2.02 0.28 6.34
N LEU A 163 2.93 1.24 6.37
CA LEU A 163 2.69 2.60 5.94
C LEU A 163 3.77 2.99 4.94
N VAL A 164 3.39 3.58 3.82
CA VAL A 164 4.31 4.15 2.84
C VAL A 164 3.86 5.53 2.42
N VAL A 165 4.82 6.44 2.27
CA VAL A 165 4.60 7.76 1.70
C VAL A 165 5.31 7.86 0.36
N MET A 166 4.57 8.25 -0.68
CA MET A 166 5.10 8.39 -2.03
C MET A 166 4.79 9.75 -2.64
N LYS A 167 5.60 10.15 -3.62
CA LYS A 167 5.31 11.26 -4.52
C LYS A 167 5.13 10.72 -5.93
N SER A 168 4.07 11.13 -6.62
CA SER A 168 3.85 10.82 -8.03
C SER A 168 4.09 12.05 -8.89
N ASN A 169 4.69 11.87 -10.06
CA ASN A 169 4.80 12.91 -11.09
C ASN A 169 3.75 12.72 -12.21
N GLN A 170 2.86 11.74 -12.07
CA GLN A 170 1.84 11.44 -13.06
C GLN A 170 0.54 12.18 -12.81
N LEU A 171 -0.18 12.50 -13.91
CA LEU A 171 -1.47 13.18 -13.85
C LEU A 171 -2.45 12.47 -12.91
N CYS A 172 -3.02 13.26 -12.01
CA CYS A 172 -3.94 12.82 -10.98
C CYS A 172 -5.37 12.77 -11.54
N HIS A 173 -6.04 11.63 -11.38
CA HIS A 173 -7.51 11.58 -11.48
C HIS A 173 -8.12 11.96 -10.13
N GLU A 174 -9.22 12.70 -10.13
CA GLU A 174 -9.84 13.21 -8.89
C GLU A 174 -10.36 12.08 -8.00
N THR A 175 -11.09 11.14 -8.57
CA THR A 175 -11.70 10.06 -7.80
C THR A 175 -10.82 8.81 -7.75
N LEU A 176 -10.45 8.26 -8.90
CA LEU A 176 -9.85 6.93 -9.00
C LEU A 176 -8.33 6.87 -8.70
N PRO A 177 -7.87 5.80 -8.03
CA PRO A 177 -6.44 5.52 -7.84
C PRO A 177 -5.74 5.24 -9.17
N SER A 178 -4.49 5.68 -9.28
CA SER A 178 -3.61 5.38 -10.42
C SER A 178 -2.93 4.02 -10.26
N THR A 179 -2.51 3.44 -11.39
CA THR A 179 -1.74 2.19 -11.40
C THR A 179 -0.46 2.32 -10.59
N GLY A 180 0.21 3.49 -10.62
CA GLY A 180 1.42 3.72 -9.82
C GLY A 180 1.19 3.63 -8.31
N GLU A 181 0.07 4.15 -7.81
CA GLU A 181 -0.29 4.07 -6.39
C GLU A 181 -0.52 2.62 -5.95
N VAL A 182 -1.26 1.85 -6.77
CA VAL A 182 -1.54 0.43 -6.51
C VAL A 182 -0.28 -0.43 -6.64
N VAL A 183 0.60 -0.13 -7.60
CA VAL A 183 1.89 -0.80 -7.74
C VAL A 183 2.75 -0.60 -6.48
N VAL A 184 2.78 0.61 -5.91
CA VAL A 184 3.48 0.86 -4.64
C VAL A 184 2.89 0.01 -3.53
N LEU A 185 1.56 0.00 -3.38
CA LEU A 185 0.86 -0.81 -2.38
C LEU A 185 1.24 -2.29 -2.48
N LEU A 186 1.15 -2.89 -3.67
CA LEU A 186 1.46 -4.30 -3.91
C LEU A 186 2.92 -4.64 -3.61
N ARG A 187 3.86 -3.75 -3.94
CA ARG A 187 5.29 -3.96 -3.66
C ARG A 187 5.57 -4.01 -2.17
N TRP A 188 4.89 -3.18 -1.39
CA TRP A 188 5.01 -3.17 0.06
C TRP A 188 4.42 -4.44 0.67
N MET A 189 3.22 -4.84 0.24
CA MET A 189 2.64 -6.14 0.64
C MET A 189 3.57 -7.31 0.32
N LEU A 190 4.14 -7.37 -0.89
CA LEU A 190 5.10 -8.41 -1.28
C LEU A 190 6.39 -8.41 -0.44
N ASP A 191 6.92 -7.24 -0.07
CA ASP A 191 8.08 -7.16 0.84
C ASP A 191 7.73 -7.67 2.23
N ALA A 192 6.52 -7.37 2.72
CA ALA A 192 5.98 -7.90 3.96
C ALA A 192 6.00 -9.44 3.97
N THR A 193 5.42 -10.03 2.92
CA THR A 193 5.37 -11.48 2.71
C THR A 193 6.80 -12.06 2.66
N LYS A 194 7.71 -11.49 1.87
CA LYS A 194 9.09 -12.00 1.80
C LYS A 194 9.80 -11.98 3.16
N LYS A 195 9.59 -10.93 3.95
CA LYS A 195 10.17 -10.82 5.30
C LYS A 195 9.58 -11.85 6.25
N HIS A 196 8.26 -12.00 6.25
CA HIS A 196 7.57 -12.98 7.07
C HIS A 196 8.05 -14.42 6.77
N LYS A 197 8.18 -14.78 5.48
CA LYS A 197 8.72 -16.07 5.03
C LYS A 197 10.13 -16.35 5.55
N ARG A 198 11.01 -15.34 5.56
CA ARG A 198 12.38 -15.45 6.11
C ARG A 198 12.39 -15.68 7.62
N LEU A 199 11.47 -15.04 8.34
CA LEU A 199 11.35 -15.22 9.79
C LEU A 199 10.86 -16.62 10.14
N MET A 200 9.86 -17.14 9.42
CA MET A 200 9.37 -18.52 9.57
C MET A 200 10.47 -19.56 9.33
N GLY A 201 11.31 -19.37 8.31
CA GLY A 201 12.41 -20.28 8.00
C GLY A 201 13.46 -20.38 9.12
N ARG A 202 13.61 -19.32 9.94
CA ARG A 202 14.63 -19.24 11.01
C ARG A 202 14.14 -19.75 12.37
N HIS A 203 12.84 -19.70 12.66
CA HIS A 203 12.28 -20.01 13.98
C HIS A 203 11.21 -21.11 13.88
N HIS A 204 11.64 -22.37 13.84
CA HIS A 204 10.75 -23.55 13.75
C HIS A 204 9.77 -23.75 14.93
N ARG A 205 9.77 -22.91 15.96
CA ARG A 205 8.99 -23.15 17.20
C ARG A 205 7.93 -22.09 17.53
N GLN A 206 7.92 -20.95 16.84
CA GLN A 206 6.89 -19.93 17.04
C GLN A 206 6.45 -19.43 15.66
N GLU A 207 5.61 -20.23 15.00
CA GLU A 207 4.87 -19.81 13.81
C GLU A 207 3.87 -18.73 14.22
N GLN A 208 4.30 -17.47 14.26
CA GLN A 208 3.36 -16.36 14.25
C GLN A 208 2.67 -16.39 12.88
N LYS A 209 1.39 -16.72 12.88
CA LYS A 209 0.61 -16.92 11.65
C LYS A 209 0.12 -15.56 11.17
N GLN A 210 0.98 -14.75 10.55
CA GLN A 210 0.47 -13.52 9.91
C GLN A 210 -0.16 -13.93 8.57
N TYR A 211 -1.47 -13.71 8.45
CA TYR A 211 -2.25 -14.07 7.26
C TYR A 211 -2.33 -12.92 6.26
N ASP A 212 -2.34 -11.70 6.78
CA ASP A 212 -2.58 -10.49 6.02
C ASP A 212 -1.45 -9.50 6.23
N PHE A 213 -1.32 -8.55 5.30
CA PHE A 213 -0.33 -7.48 5.38
C PHE A 213 -0.97 -6.15 4.95
N PRO A 214 -1.94 -5.63 5.74
CA PRO A 214 -2.63 -4.39 5.42
C PRO A 214 -1.63 -3.27 5.18
N THR A 215 -1.79 -2.54 4.10
CA THR A 215 -0.83 -1.51 3.68
C THR A 215 -1.57 -0.22 3.37
N MET A 216 -1.13 0.87 4.00
CA MET A 216 -1.60 2.23 3.73
C MET A 216 -0.56 3.02 2.93
N VAL A 217 -1.01 3.73 1.90
CA VAL A 217 -0.20 4.61 1.04
C VAL A 217 -0.70 6.04 1.17
N ILE A 218 0.19 6.97 1.52
CA ILE A 218 -0.06 8.41 1.40
C ILE A 218 0.61 8.90 0.12
N SER A 219 -0.21 9.30 -0.84
CA SER A 219 0.23 9.71 -2.17
C SER A 219 0.20 11.23 -2.31
N PHE A 220 1.36 11.85 -2.44
CA PHE A 220 1.48 13.25 -2.86
C PHE A 220 1.48 13.30 -4.38
N LEU A 221 0.37 13.77 -4.94
CA LEU A 221 0.07 13.80 -6.37
C LEU A 221 0.24 15.22 -6.93
N PRO A 222 0.47 15.39 -8.25
CA PRO A 222 0.62 16.70 -8.86
C PRO A 222 -0.52 17.67 -8.54
N ASP A 223 -0.27 18.96 -8.71
CA ASP A 223 -1.23 20.04 -8.42
C ASP A 223 -1.63 20.14 -6.95
N ALA A 224 -0.68 19.85 -6.05
CA ALA A 224 -0.87 19.91 -4.59
C ALA A 224 -1.99 18.99 -4.07
N ARG A 225 -2.13 17.81 -4.69
CA ARG A 225 -3.16 16.85 -4.28
C ARG A 225 -2.59 15.77 -3.38
N VAL A 226 -3.40 15.29 -2.46
CA VAL A 226 -3.07 14.12 -1.63
C VAL A 226 -4.19 13.11 -1.70
N ARG A 227 -3.82 11.84 -1.82
CA ARG A 227 -4.73 10.70 -1.71
C ARG A 227 -4.19 9.74 -0.66
N ILE A 228 -5.10 9.13 0.09
CA ILE A 228 -4.80 8.01 0.97
C ILE A 228 -5.41 6.75 0.35
N LEU A 229 -4.60 5.70 0.25
CA LEU A 229 -5.05 4.38 -0.14
C LEU A 229 -4.78 3.42 1.00
N HIS A 230 -5.66 2.45 1.17
CA HIS A 230 -5.49 1.36 2.11
C HIS A 230 -5.94 0.08 1.41
N GLY A 231 -5.10 -0.96 1.41
CA GLY A 231 -5.52 -2.24 0.88
C GLY A 231 -4.95 -3.46 1.59
N TYR A 232 -5.67 -4.56 1.42
CA TYR A 232 -5.34 -5.89 1.91
C TYR A 232 -5.89 -6.96 0.96
N LEU A 233 -5.36 -8.19 1.04
CA LEU A 233 -5.93 -9.32 0.31
C LEU A 233 -6.92 -10.06 1.20
N ASP A 234 -8.14 -10.25 0.72
CA ASP A 234 -9.12 -11.07 1.42
C ASP A 234 -8.80 -12.59 1.32
N ASN A 235 -9.72 -13.42 1.81
CA ASN A 235 -9.56 -14.88 1.78
C ASN A 235 -9.69 -15.47 0.37
N ASP A 236 -10.38 -14.77 -0.54
CA ASP A 236 -10.61 -15.20 -1.93
C ASP A 236 -9.53 -14.67 -2.87
N CYS A 237 -8.47 -14.10 -2.30
CA CYS A 237 -7.38 -13.45 -3.03
C CYS A 237 -7.88 -12.30 -3.91
N ARG A 238 -8.89 -11.52 -3.49
CA ARG A 238 -9.20 -10.24 -4.12
C ARG A 238 -8.53 -9.11 -3.34
N LEU A 239 -8.04 -8.10 -4.07
CA LEU A 239 -7.47 -6.92 -3.44
C LEU A 239 -8.59 -5.96 -3.05
N GLN A 240 -8.88 -5.93 -1.75
CA GLN A 240 -9.75 -4.93 -1.15
C GLN A 240 -8.95 -3.63 -1.05
N LEU A 241 -9.42 -2.57 -1.71
CA LEU A 241 -8.72 -1.29 -1.80
C LEU A 241 -9.65 -0.13 -1.47
N ALA A 242 -9.51 0.42 -0.26
CA ALA A 242 -10.11 1.68 0.13
C ALA A 242 -9.27 2.87 -0.35
N TYR A 243 -9.92 3.95 -0.81
CA TYR A 243 -9.23 5.13 -1.31
C TYR A 243 -10.02 6.42 -1.07
N THR A 244 -9.32 7.48 -0.73
CA THR A 244 -9.91 8.82 -0.71
C THR A 244 -9.96 9.43 -2.10
N GLN A 245 -10.83 10.42 -2.29
CA GLN A 245 -10.63 11.35 -3.40
C GLN A 245 -9.26 12.04 -3.28
N ALA A 246 -8.71 12.51 -4.39
CA ALA A 246 -7.48 13.28 -4.39
C ALA A 246 -7.79 14.71 -3.95
N LEU A 247 -7.60 14.97 -2.66
CA LEU A 247 -7.90 16.28 -2.05
C LEU A 247 -6.90 17.32 -2.52
N ASN A 248 -7.40 18.46 -2.98
CA ASN A 248 -6.58 19.62 -3.32
C ASN A 248 -6.24 20.44 -2.08
N PHE A 249 -4.95 20.72 -1.86
CA PHE A 249 -4.42 21.58 -0.80
C PHE A 249 -4.15 23.02 -1.26
N ASP A 250 -4.25 23.31 -2.56
CA ASP A 250 -4.20 24.65 -3.13
C ASP A 250 -5.55 25.39 -2.95
N THR A 251 -6.02 25.45 -1.70
CA THR A 251 -7.33 25.99 -1.30
C THR A 251 -7.23 26.74 0.04
N GLU A 252 -8.28 27.46 0.44
CA GLU A 252 -8.31 28.27 1.67
C GLU A 252 -8.26 27.44 2.96
N ASP A 253 -8.79 26.22 2.94
CA ASP A 253 -8.82 25.24 4.04
C ASP A 253 -7.52 24.41 4.16
N TYR A 254 -6.40 24.92 3.63
CA TYR A 254 -5.10 24.24 3.65
C TYR A 254 -4.67 23.79 5.05
N ALA A 255 -4.78 24.66 6.05
CA ALA A 255 -4.33 24.36 7.41
C ALA A 255 -5.15 23.22 8.03
N GLU A 256 -6.46 23.20 7.82
CA GLU A 256 -7.36 22.15 8.32
C GLU A 256 -7.05 20.80 7.66
N LYS A 257 -6.91 20.78 6.33
CA LYS A 257 -6.51 19.57 5.59
C LYS A 257 -5.15 19.04 6.01
N MET A 258 -4.20 19.93 6.28
CA MET A 258 -2.86 19.56 6.74
C MET A 258 -2.92 18.96 8.14
N ASP A 259 -3.74 19.49 9.05
CA ASP A 259 -3.93 18.90 10.38
C ASP A 259 -4.47 17.47 10.30
N ILE A 260 -5.43 17.20 9.41
CA ILE A 260 -5.91 15.83 9.19
C ILE A 260 -4.85 14.96 8.52
N LEU A 261 -4.12 15.48 7.54
CA LEU A 261 -3.04 14.73 6.91
C LEU A 261 -1.96 14.33 7.92
N LEU A 262 -1.70 15.16 8.93
CA LEU A 262 -0.79 14.83 10.02
C LEU A 262 -1.33 13.73 10.94
N GLN A 263 -2.65 13.61 11.11
CA GLN A 263 -3.29 12.48 11.82
C GLN A 263 -3.12 11.17 11.06
N TRP A 264 -3.11 11.22 9.74
CA TRP A 264 -2.81 10.07 8.89
C TRP A 264 -1.32 9.70 8.84
N ALA A 265 -0.41 10.57 9.30
CA ALA A 265 1.02 10.27 9.25
C ALA A 265 1.43 9.09 10.14
N TRP A 266 0.68 8.87 11.22
CA TRP A 266 0.85 7.76 12.15
C TRP A 266 -0.54 7.26 12.55
N PRO A 267 -1.25 6.56 11.63
CA PRO A 267 -2.64 6.20 11.86
C PRO A 267 -2.75 5.24 13.05
N GLU A 268 -3.94 5.23 13.65
CA GLU A 268 -4.35 4.14 14.52
C GLU A 268 -4.56 2.88 13.67
N VAL A 269 -4.13 1.74 14.20
CA VAL A 269 -4.25 0.44 13.53
C VAL A 269 -5.22 -0.43 14.31
N GLU A 270 -6.20 -0.98 13.60
CA GLU A 270 -7.12 -1.98 14.13
C GLU A 270 -6.98 -3.29 13.35
N GLY A 271 -7.47 -4.41 13.90
CA GLY A 271 -7.49 -5.70 13.25
C GLY A 271 -6.32 -6.61 13.63
N ASP A 272 -6.65 -7.83 14.05
CA ASP A 272 -5.66 -8.87 14.38
C ASP A 272 -5.28 -9.64 13.11
N THR A 273 -4.14 -9.29 12.50
CA THR A 273 -3.67 -9.92 11.26
C THR A 273 -3.13 -11.33 11.47
N THR A 274 -3.13 -11.81 12.73
CA THR A 274 -2.80 -13.20 13.05
C THR A 274 -3.98 -14.16 12.92
N LYS A 275 -5.18 -13.63 12.69
CA LYS A 275 -6.39 -14.40 12.45
C LYS A 275 -6.82 -14.24 10.99
N PRO A 276 -7.37 -15.29 10.37
CA PRO A 276 -8.02 -15.12 9.08
C PRO A 276 -9.19 -14.14 9.22
N ILE A 277 -9.46 -13.41 8.14
CA ILE A 277 -10.63 -12.55 8.05
C ILE A 277 -11.89 -13.39 8.34
N PRO A 278 -12.74 -12.98 9.30
CA PRO A 278 -13.97 -13.69 9.61
C PRO A 278 -14.87 -13.73 8.37
N LEU A 279 -15.48 -14.88 8.12
CA LEU A 279 -16.52 -14.96 7.10
C LEU A 279 -17.72 -14.11 7.55
N PRO A 280 -18.45 -13.47 6.60
CA PRO A 280 -19.67 -12.77 6.93
C PRO A 280 -20.60 -13.72 7.70
N LEU A 281 -21.17 -13.24 8.80
CA LEU A 281 -22.19 -13.97 9.54
C LEU A 281 -23.37 -14.18 8.59
N ILE A 282 -23.66 -15.43 8.28
CA ILE A 282 -24.90 -15.79 7.60
C ILE A 282 -25.97 -15.65 8.68
N ASP A 283 -26.80 -14.60 8.58
CA ASP A 283 -27.97 -14.48 9.44
C ASP A 283 -28.92 -15.64 9.06
N GLU A 284 -28.94 -16.69 9.89
CA GLU A 284 -29.83 -17.85 9.74
C GLU A 284 -31.32 -17.49 10.06
N GLU A 285 -31.67 -16.21 10.17
CA GLU A 285 -32.97 -15.74 10.68
C GLU A 285 -34.14 -15.73 9.67
N GLU A 286 -33.96 -16.15 8.41
CA GLU A 286 -35.03 -16.12 7.39
C GLU A 286 -35.48 -17.49 6.82
N GLU A 287 -35.16 -18.63 7.46
CA GLU A 287 -35.64 -19.95 6.99
C GLU A 287 -36.93 -20.47 7.69
N ASP A 288 -37.54 -19.74 8.62
CA ASP A 288 -38.68 -20.25 9.40
C ASP A 288 -40.09 -19.84 8.88
N GLU A 289 -40.20 -18.95 7.89
CA GLU A 289 -41.52 -18.52 7.39
C GLU A 289 -42.04 -19.31 6.18
N TRP A 290 -41.19 -20.05 5.46
CA TRP A 290 -41.61 -20.79 4.27
C TRP A 290 -42.39 -22.09 4.56
N ILE A 291 -42.41 -22.57 5.80
CA ILE A 291 -43.13 -23.82 6.16
C ILE A 291 -44.63 -23.60 6.44
N LYS A 292 -45.10 -22.34 6.59
CA LYS A 292 -46.52 -22.07 6.94
C LYS A 292 -47.44 -21.72 5.77
N SER A 293 -46.92 -21.39 4.60
CA SER A 293 -47.70 -21.01 3.42
C SER A 293 -47.61 -22.05 2.31
N GLY A 294 -48.11 -23.27 2.54
CA GLY A 294 -48.03 -24.30 1.49
C GLY A 294 -48.66 -25.66 1.76
N LYS A 295 -49.62 -25.79 2.68
CA LYS A 295 -50.57 -26.92 2.61
C LYS A 295 -51.57 -26.66 1.50
N THR A 296 -51.12 -26.79 0.25
CA THR A 296 -52.00 -27.03 -0.89
C THR A 296 -51.85 -28.51 -1.22
N GLU A 297 -52.88 -29.29 -0.87
CA GLU A 297 -52.99 -30.69 -1.24
C GLU A 297 -52.92 -30.80 -2.77
N LEU A 298 -51.75 -31.20 -3.29
CA LEU A 298 -51.61 -31.58 -4.69
C LEU A 298 -52.28 -32.95 -4.87
N PRO A 299 -53.18 -33.11 -5.87
CA PRO A 299 -53.68 -34.43 -6.23
C PRO A 299 -52.52 -35.28 -6.74
N CYS A 300 -52.34 -36.45 -6.15
CA CYS A 300 -51.47 -37.49 -6.68
C CYS A 300 -51.95 -37.85 -8.10
N ALA A 301 -51.29 -37.31 -9.11
CA ALA A 301 -51.38 -37.85 -10.46
C ALA A 301 -50.40 -39.02 -10.53
N GLU A 302 -50.97 -40.23 -10.59
CA GLU A 302 -50.26 -41.46 -10.94
C GLU A 302 -49.62 -41.28 -12.32
N TYR A 303 -48.30 -41.11 -12.35
CA TYR A 303 -47.52 -41.24 -13.57
C TYR A 303 -46.78 -42.57 -13.53
N SER A 304 -47.10 -43.35 -14.55
CA SER A 304 -46.63 -44.68 -14.88
C SER A 304 -45.11 -44.74 -15.02
N ASP A 305 -44.55 -45.79 -14.40
CA ASP A 305 -43.22 -46.31 -14.63
C ASP A 305 -43.04 -46.69 -16.11
N GLU A 306 -42.19 -45.97 -16.84
CA GLU A 306 -41.53 -46.49 -18.04
C GLU A 306 -40.03 -46.43 -17.84
N GLU A 307 -39.46 -47.63 -17.68
CA GLU A 307 -38.03 -47.92 -17.67
C GLU A 307 -37.40 -47.43 -18.98
N SER A 308 -36.37 -46.59 -18.89
CA SER A 308 -35.49 -46.30 -20.02
C SER A 308 -34.05 -46.49 -19.58
N ASP A 309 -33.60 -47.74 -19.73
CA ASP A 309 -32.19 -48.11 -19.83
C ASP A 309 -31.57 -47.42 -21.06
N SER A 310 -30.54 -46.60 -20.84
CA SER A 310 -29.55 -46.38 -21.87
C SER A 310 -28.18 -46.14 -21.24
N ASP A 311 -27.47 -47.26 -21.12
CA ASP A 311 -26.01 -47.37 -21.07
C ASP A 311 -25.37 -46.49 -22.16
N LEU A 312 -24.64 -45.45 -21.76
CA LEU A 312 -23.57 -44.89 -22.58
C LEU A 312 -22.32 -44.72 -21.73
N ARG A 313 -21.56 -45.82 -21.71
CA ARG A 313 -20.11 -45.83 -21.50
C ARG A 313 -19.49 -45.01 -22.63
N SER A 314 -18.81 -43.92 -22.30
CA SER A 314 -17.81 -43.33 -23.20
C SER A 314 -16.51 -43.26 -22.44
N ASP A 315 -15.67 -44.22 -22.77
CA ASP A 315 -14.24 -44.28 -22.49
C ASP A 315 -13.58 -42.94 -22.88
N LEU A 316 -12.81 -42.39 -21.96
CA LEU A 316 -11.90 -41.28 -22.24
C LEU A 316 -10.56 -41.62 -21.59
N ASP A 317 -9.89 -42.55 -22.26
CA ASP A 317 -8.52 -42.93 -22.03
C ASP A 317 -7.57 -41.81 -22.48
N ASP A 318 -6.58 -41.55 -21.62
CA ASP A 318 -5.16 -41.36 -21.94
C ASP A 318 -4.76 -40.41 -23.09
N ILE A 319 -4.40 -39.17 -22.73
CA ILE A 319 -3.27 -38.47 -23.37
C ILE A 319 -2.31 -37.93 -22.32
N TRP A 320 -1.31 -38.77 -22.05
CA TRP A 320 0.12 -38.50 -21.94
C TRP A 320 0.58 -37.08 -22.32
N THR A 321 1.21 -36.35 -21.39
CA THR A 321 2.58 -35.84 -21.59
C THR A 321 3.20 -35.39 -20.27
N SER A 322 4.11 -36.24 -19.80
CA SER A 322 5.22 -35.88 -18.93
C SER A 322 6.15 -34.91 -19.66
N SER A 323 6.35 -33.73 -19.10
CA SER A 323 7.60 -32.98 -19.27
C SER A 323 8.17 -32.75 -17.88
N GLU A 324 9.02 -33.69 -17.47
CA GLU A 324 10.21 -33.39 -16.68
C GLU A 324 11.02 -32.35 -17.46
N ASP A 325 11.51 -31.31 -16.79
CA ASP A 325 12.62 -30.42 -17.14
C ASP A 325 12.46 -29.13 -16.32
N GLU A 326 13.44 -28.47 -15.72
CA GLU A 326 14.76 -28.78 -15.22
C GLU A 326 14.99 -27.75 -14.11
N ASP A 327 15.85 -28.10 -13.16
CA ASP A 327 16.34 -27.24 -12.10
C ASP A 327 16.79 -25.88 -12.63
N SER A 328 16.25 -24.80 -12.08
CA SER A 328 16.86 -23.47 -12.20
C SER A 328 17.05 -22.86 -10.81
N SER A 329 17.97 -23.48 -10.08
CA SER A 329 18.67 -22.89 -8.95
C SER A 329 19.68 -21.86 -9.48
N SER A 330 19.26 -20.61 -9.66
CA SER A 330 20.23 -19.52 -9.89
C SER A 330 20.75 -19.02 -8.55
N ASP A 331 21.93 -19.55 -8.21
CA ASP A 331 22.91 -19.00 -7.28
C ASP A 331 23.25 -17.55 -7.67
N TRP A 332 23.04 -16.62 -6.75
CA TRP A 332 23.45 -15.23 -6.91
C TRP A 332 24.79 -15.11 -6.20
N GLU A 333 25.85 -15.57 -6.87
CA GLU A 333 27.21 -15.32 -6.42
C GLU A 333 27.45 -13.81 -6.42
N SER A 334 27.79 -13.32 -5.24
CA SER A 334 28.30 -11.99 -4.97
C SER A 334 29.62 -11.78 -5.71
N VAL A 335 29.59 -11.00 -6.80
CA VAL A 335 30.81 -10.42 -7.37
C VAL A 335 31.21 -9.23 -6.51
N ALA A 336 32.24 -9.45 -5.71
CA ALA A 336 33.06 -8.40 -5.15
C ALA A 336 34.03 -7.93 -6.25
N ASP A 337 33.85 -6.70 -6.73
CA ASP A 337 34.90 -6.02 -7.49
C ASP A 337 35.50 -4.90 -6.65
N ALA A 338 36.79 -5.08 -6.43
CA ALA A 338 37.71 -4.16 -5.81
C ALA A 338 38.06 -3.01 -6.78
N ASP A 339 38.05 -1.80 -6.23
CA ASP A 339 39.19 -0.89 -6.24
C ASP A 339 39.99 -0.74 -7.54
N GLU A 340 39.69 0.30 -8.32
CA GLU A 340 40.72 1.00 -9.10
C GLU A 340 40.68 2.49 -8.77
N GLY A 341 41.77 2.95 -8.16
CA GLY A 341 41.99 4.33 -7.78
C GLY A 341 42.29 5.23 -8.98
N VAL A 342 41.86 6.48 -8.85
CA VAL A 342 42.43 7.61 -9.61
C VAL A 342 42.71 8.73 -8.61
N THR A 343 43.99 8.81 -8.23
CA THR A 343 44.60 9.97 -7.59
C THR A 343 44.82 11.04 -8.65
N CYS A 344 44.26 12.24 -8.46
CA CYS A 344 44.71 13.43 -9.19
C CYS A 344 45.52 14.31 -8.26
N ASP A 345 46.77 14.49 -8.68
CA ASP A 345 47.86 15.14 -7.99
C ASP A 345 47.61 16.62 -7.66
N GLN A 346 48.22 17.00 -6.54
CA GLN A 346 48.53 18.37 -6.17
C GLN A 346 49.61 18.93 -7.09
N VAL A 347 49.46 20.17 -7.53
CA VAL A 347 50.60 21.01 -7.95
C VAL A 347 50.55 22.34 -7.16
N PRO A 348 51.64 22.72 -6.48
CA PRO A 348 51.75 23.98 -5.75
C PRO A 348 52.59 25.02 -6.51
N ILE A 349 52.10 26.25 -6.64
CA ILE A 349 52.87 27.47 -6.95
C ILE A 349 52.03 28.63 -6.38
N GLY A 350 52.50 29.63 -5.63
CA GLY A 350 53.80 30.10 -5.17
C GLY A 350 53.52 31.43 -4.45
N GLY A 351 54.26 31.72 -3.38
CA GLY A 351 54.03 32.90 -2.54
C GLY A 351 54.59 34.21 -3.09
N CYS A 352 54.00 35.33 -2.66
CA CYS A 352 54.59 36.68 -2.46
C CYS A 352 53.40 37.63 -2.12
N GLY A 353 53.42 38.54 -1.15
CA GLY A 353 54.47 39.03 -0.27
C GLY A 353 53.87 39.99 0.78
N ARG A 354 54.71 40.32 1.76
CA ARG A 354 54.51 41.23 2.90
C ARG A 354 54.31 42.71 2.52
N ARG A 355 53.89 43.45 3.57
CA ARG A 355 53.99 44.91 3.89
C ARG A 355 52.67 45.65 3.67
N GLY A 356 52.20 46.53 4.54
CA GLY A 356 52.64 47.11 5.82
C GLY A 356 51.44 47.95 6.29
N GLY A 357 51.10 48.01 7.57
CA GLY A 357 51.70 49.02 8.44
C GLY A 357 51.15 50.43 8.17
N LYS A 358 50.03 50.78 8.80
CA LYS A 358 49.86 51.97 9.64
C LYS A 358 48.61 51.84 10.49
#